data_AF-M1ZUC4-F1
#
_entry.id   AF-M1ZUC4-F1
#
_cell.length_a   1.000
_cell.length_b   1.000
_cell.length_c   1.000
_cell.angle_alpha   90.00
_cell.angle_beta   90.00
_cell.angle_gamma   90.00
#
_symmetry.space_group_name_H-M   'P 1'
#
loop_
_entity.id
_entity.type
_entity.pdbx_description
1 polymer ?
#
loop_
_entity_poly.entity_id
_entity_poly.type
_entity_poly.pdbx_seq_one_letter_code
_entity_poly.pdbx_strand_id
1 'polypeptide(L)'
;MLCDIMNTHVIVLNPKDSIKKALNLMNENNINGAPVADEEGNLIGMIVKADIYRFLMEEGHYDTCPVEWVMTKEVFTASEEEDVISIAKKILDKDIIAMPIVDSSKNF
;
A
#
# COMPACT_ATOMS: atom_id res chain seq x y z
N MET A 1 -6.90 21.89 0.47
CA MET A 1 -5.85 21.43 1.42
C MET A 1 -5.67 19.95 1.22
N LEU A 2 -4.51 19.35 1.54
CA LEU A 2 -4.30 17.90 1.36
C LEU A 2 -5.36 17.07 2.10
N CYS A 3 -5.74 17.57 3.28
CA CYS A 3 -6.77 17.02 4.16
C CYS A 3 -8.15 16.89 3.49
N ASP A 4 -8.43 17.69 2.46
CA ASP A 4 -9.72 17.69 1.76
C ASP A 4 -9.81 16.60 0.69
N ILE A 5 -8.67 16.00 0.30
CA ILE A 5 -8.57 15.06 -0.82
C ILE A 5 -7.93 13.71 -0.43
N MET A 6 -7.26 13.63 0.72
CA MET A 6 -6.70 12.38 1.21
C MET A 6 -7.80 11.43 1.70
N ASN A 7 -7.62 10.13 1.47
CA ASN A 7 -8.48 9.13 2.07
C ASN A 7 -7.98 8.83 3.48
N THR A 8 -8.76 9.20 4.49
CA THR A 8 -8.45 8.95 5.91
C THR A 8 -8.81 7.56 6.38
N HIS A 9 -9.66 6.84 5.65
CA HIS A 9 -10.05 5.46 5.95
C HIS A 9 -9.19 4.51 5.12
N VAL A 10 -7.97 4.30 5.59
CA VAL A 10 -6.98 3.46 4.90
C VAL A 10 -7.09 2.03 5.40
N ILE A 11 -7.31 1.09 4.47
CA ILE A 11 -7.18 -0.33 4.78
C ILE A 11 -5.69 -0.65 4.86
N VAL A 12 -5.23 -1.09 6.04
CA VAL A 12 -3.86 -1.52 6.28
C VAL A 12 -3.82 -3.05 6.37
N LEU A 13 -2.88 -3.68 5.68
CA LEU A 13 -2.67 -5.13 5.72
C LEU A 13 -1.53 -5.50 6.68
N ASN A 14 -1.59 -6.70 7.25
CA ASN A 14 -0.46 -7.25 8.00
C ASN A 14 0.49 -8.01 7.04
N PRO A 15 1.82 -8.01 7.24
CA PRO A 15 2.76 -8.77 6.40
C PRO A 15 2.45 -10.27 6.34
N LYS A 16 1.87 -10.83 7.41
CA LYS A 16 1.50 -12.25 7.52
C LYS A 16 0.13 -12.56 6.95
N ASP A 17 -0.65 -11.56 6.52
CA ASP A 17 -1.92 -11.81 5.84
C ASP A 17 -1.70 -12.58 4.55
N SER A 18 -2.65 -13.42 4.17
CA SER A 18 -2.55 -14.13 2.89
C SER A 18 -2.86 -13.20 1.71
N ILE A 19 -2.25 -13.47 0.56
CA ILE A 19 -2.55 -12.80 -0.71
C ILE A 19 -4.06 -12.86 -1.02
N LYS A 20 -4.71 -14.00 -0.74
CA LYS A 20 -6.16 -14.15 -0.90
C LYS A 20 -6.95 -13.18 -0.04
N LYS A 21 -6.58 -13.03 1.24
CA LYS A 21 -7.20 -12.04 2.13
C LYS A 21 -6.98 -10.62 1.61
N ALA A 22 -5.76 -10.31 1.17
CA ALA A 22 -5.44 -9.00 0.59
C ALA A 22 -6.30 -8.68 -0.63
N LEU A 23 -6.40 -9.61 -1.60
CA LEU A 23 -7.25 -9.44 -2.79
C LEU A 23 -8.73 -9.27 -2.43
N ASN A 24 -9.25 -10.05 -1.49
CA ASN A 24 -10.63 -9.91 -1.03
C ASN A 24 -10.89 -8.52 -0.45
N LEU A 25 -10.06 -8.07 0.49
CA LEU A 25 -10.17 -6.74 1.08
C LEU A 25 -10.07 -5.64 0.02
N MET A 26 -9.14 -5.76 -0.92
CA MET A 26 -8.99 -4.80 -2.00
C MET A 26 -10.21 -4.76 -2.94
N ASN A 27 -10.86 -5.89 -3.19
CA ASN A 27 -12.07 -5.95 -4.02
C ASN A 27 -13.29 -5.42 -3.28
N GLU A 28 -13.47 -5.81 -2.02
CA GLU A 28 -14.57 -5.36 -1.15
C GLU A 28 -14.55 -3.84 -0.95
N ASN A 29 -13.35 -3.25 -0.81
CA ASN A 29 -13.17 -1.82 -0.58
C ASN A 29 -12.93 -1.03 -1.88
N ASN A 30 -12.95 -1.69 -3.05
CA ASN A 30 -12.68 -1.08 -4.35
C ASN A 30 -11.37 -0.26 -4.40
N ILE A 31 -10.31 -0.79 -3.82
CA ILE A 31 -8.96 -0.20 -3.82
C ILE A 31 -7.98 -1.05 -4.65
N ASN A 32 -6.95 -0.42 -5.20
CA ASN A 32 -5.93 -1.09 -6.03
C ASN A 32 -4.62 -1.36 -5.28
N GLY A 33 -4.45 -0.78 -4.10
CA GLY A 33 -3.30 -0.96 -3.25
C GLY A 33 -3.60 -0.60 -1.81
N ALA A 34 -2.80 -1.15 -0.91
CA ALA A 34 -2.90 -0.94 0.52
C ALA A 34 -1.50 -0.90 1.13
N PRO A 35 -1.26 -0.03 2.13
CA PRO A 35 -0.06 -0.12 2.94
C PRO A 35 -0.04 -1.41 3.77
N VAL A 36 1.17 -1.84 4.09
CA VAL A 36 1.44 -2.99 4.94
C VAL A 36 2.17 -2.50 6.18
N ALA A 37 1.59 -2.78 7.35
CA ALA A 37 2.18 -2.41 8.63
C ALA A 37 2.43 -3.64 9.52
N ASP A 38 3.46 -3.57 10.36
CA ASP A 38 3.72 -4.59 11.36
C ASP A 38 2.74 -4.50 12.55
N GLU A 39 2.93 -5.37 13.55
CA GLU A 39 2.08 -5.42 14.75
C GLU A 39 2.22 -4.16 15.64
N GLU A 40 3.30 -3.38 15.47
CA GLU A 40 3.54 -2.13 16.18
C GLU A 40 2.97 -0.91 15.43
N GLY A 41 2.42 -1.12 14.22
CA GLY A 41 1.84 -0.07 13.39
C GLY A 41 2.86 0.63 12.46
N ASN A 42 4.10 0.13 12.39
CA ASN A 42 5.11 0.72 11.52
C ASN A 42 4.81 0.36 10.06
N LEU A 43 4.82 1.35 9.16
CA LEU A 43 4.77 1.12 7.71
C LEU A 43 6.02 0.37 7.24
N ILE A 44 5.84 -0.87 6.78
CA ILE A 44 6.94 -1.74 6.32
C ILE A 44 6.85 -2.11 4.83
N GLY A 45 5.74 -1.78 4.17
CA GLY A 45 5.58 -2.08 2.76
C GLY A 45 4.33 -1.50 2.14
N MET A 46 4.23 -1.65 0.83
CA MET A 46 3.07 -1.33 0.01
C MET A 46 2.78 -2.52 -0.89
N ILE A 47 1.51 -2.92 -0.97
CA ILE A 47 1.09 -3.99 -1.88
C ILE A 47 0.01 -3.47 -2.82
N VAL A 48 0.14 -3.79 -4.11
CA VAL A 48 -0.80 -3.42 -5.15
C VAL A 48 -1.25 -4.65 -5.95
N LYS A 49 -2.47 -4.61 -6.50
CA LYS A 49 -3.02 -5.72 -7.29
C LYS A 49 -2.11 -6.16 -8.44
N ALA A 50 -1.45 -5.19 -9.09
CA ALA A 50 -0.55 -5.48 -10.20
C ALA A 50 0.61 -6.41 -9.80
N ASP A 51 1.20 -6.22 -8.63
CA ASP A 51 2.31 -7.05 -8.13
C ASP A 51 1.82 -8.44 -7.75
N ILE A 52 0.62 -8.52 -7.15
CA ILE A 52 -0.04 -9.80 -6.88
C ILE A 52 -0.27 -10.55 -8.20
N TYR A 53 -0.86 -9.92 -9.21
CA TYR A 53 -1.13 -10.59 -10.48
C TYR A 53 0.14 -11.05 -11.20
N ARG A 54 1.23 -10.26 -11.14
CA ARG A 54 2.54 -10.67 -11.67
C ARG A 54 3.09 -11.89 -10.93
N PHE A 55 3.00 -11.90 -9.60
CA PHE A 55 3.41 -13.02 -8.77
C PHE A 55 2.59 -14.29 -9.07
N LEU A 56 1.29 -14.16 -9.33
CA LEU A 56 0.39 -15.27 -9.68
C LEU A 56 0.64 -15.89 -11.07
N MET A 57 1.50 -15.29 -11.90
CA MET A 57 1.87 -15.88 -13.19
C MET A 57 2.84 -17.07 -13.03
N GLU A 58 3.45 -17.25 -11.86
CA GLU A 58 4.31 -18.38 -11.53
C GLU A 58 3.50 -19.56 -10.96
N GLU A 59 3.91 -20.80 -11.21
CA GLU A 59 3.22 -21.99 -10.72
C GLU A 59 3.34 -22.13 -9.18
N GLY A 60 2.22 -22.19 -8.45
CA GLY A 60 2.22 -22.36 -6.99
C GLY A 60 0.86 -22.23 -6.28
N HIS A 61 0.80 -22.63 -4.99
CA HIS A 61 -0.39 -22.48 -4.14
C HIS A 61 -0.45 -21.08 -3.49
N TYR A 62 -1.17 -20.15 -4.12
CA TYR A 62 -1.23 -18.74 -3.72
C TYR A 62 -2.17 -18.45 -2.53
N ASP A 63 -3.05 -19.36 -2.17
CA ASP A 63 -4.09 -19.15 -1.15
C ASP A 63 -3.50 -18.81 0.24
N THR A 64 -2.28 -19.28 0.51
CA THR A 64 -1.60 -19.17 1.81
C THR A 64 -0.30 -18.35 1.75
N CYS A 65 0.07 -17.83 0.59
CA CYS A 65 1.28 -17.02 0.46
C CYS A 65 1.10 -15.71 1.26
N PRO A 66 2.08 -15.31 2.09
CA PRO A 66 1.99 -14.09 2.87
C PRO A 66 2.23 -12.86 2.00
N VAL A 67 1.60 -11.74 2.37
CA VAL A 67 1.73 -10.43 1.72
C VAL A 67 3.19 -9.97 1.64
N GLU A 68 4.00 -10.24 2.66
CA GLU A 68 5.40 -9.80 2.71
C GLU A 68 6.30 -10.35 1.59
N TRP A 69 5.88 -11.44 0.91
CA TRP A 69 6.61 -12.01 -0.21
C TRP A 69 6.45 -11.21 -1.51
N VAL A 70 5.36 -10.45 -1.62
CA VAL A 70 4.98 -9.74 -2.85
C VAL A 70 5.06 -8.23 -2.69
N MET A 71 4.89 -7.72 -1.46
CA MET A 71 4.91 -6.28 -1.20
C MET A 71 6.23 -5.62 -1.60
N THR A 72 6.13 -4.36 -2.02
CA THR A 72 7.29 -3.48 -2.16
C THR A 72 7.68 -2.95 -0.78
N LYS A 73 8.93 -3.17 -0.36
CA LYS A 73 9.45 -2.72 0.95
C LYS A 73 9.87 -1.25 0.95
N GLU A 74 10.31 -0.73 -0.19
CA GLU A 74 10.66 0.68 -0.34
C GLU A 74 9.38 1.49 -0.62
N VAL A 75 8.78 2.01 0.45
CA VAL A 75 7.56 2.79 0.36
C VAL A 75 7.91 4.27 0.27
N PHE A 76 7.56 4.90 -0.84
CA PHE A 76 7.52 6.36 -0.91
C PHE A 76 6.37 6.85 -0.05
N THR A 77 6.61 7.88 0.76
CA THR A 77 5.61 8.52 1.62
C THR A 77 5.61 10.03 1.39
N ALA A 78 4.54 10.69 1.81
CA ALA A 78 4.49 12.13 1.93
C ALA A 78 3.96 12.56 3.30
N SER A 79 4.29 13.78 3.71
CA SER A 79 3.71 14.43 4.89
C SER A 79 2.39 15.14 4.53
N GLU A 80 1.50 15.28 5.51
CA GLU A 80 0.25 16.06 5.40
C GLU A 80 0.49 17.55 5.07
N GLU A 81 1.68 18.06 5.41
CA GLU A 81 2.09 19.45 5.18
C GLU A 81 2.62 19.70 3.76
N GLU A 82 2.85 18.64 2.98
CA GLU A 82 3.35 18.78 1.61
C GLU A 82 2.29 19.34 0.67
N ASP A 83 2.72 19.96 -0.43
CA ASP A 83 1.81 20.48 -1.43
C ASP A 83 1.31 19.38 -2.39
N VAL A 84 0.02 19.41 -2.71
CA VAL A 84 -0.66 18.42 -3.57
C VAL A 84 0.02 18.28 -4.94
N ILE A 85 0.48 19.38 -5.54
CA ILE A 85 1.15 19.35 -6.85
C ILE A 85 2.50 18.66 -6.73
N SER A 86 3.20 18.84 -5.61
CA SER A 86 4.47 18.17 -5.34
C SER A 86 4.30 16.67 -5.16
N ILE A 87 3.25 16.24 -4.44
CA ILE A 87 2.87 14.83 -4.31
C ILE A 87 2.51 14.24 -5.68
N ALA A 88 1.68 14.93 -6.46
CA ALA A 88 1.29 14.46 -7.80
C ALA A 88 2.50 14.28 -8.73
N LYS A 89 3.48 15.20 -8.67
CA LYS A 89 4.75 15.05 -9.40
C LYS A 89 5.53 13.82 -8.95
N LYS A 90 5.67 13.60 -7.63
CA LYS A 90 6.34 12.39 -7.11
C LYS A 90 5.68 11.11 -7.61
N ILE A 91 4.35 11.05 -7.62
CA ILE A 91 3.57 9.90 -8.11
C ILE A 91 3.94 9.62 -9.59
N LEU A 92 3.93 10.65 -10.43
CA LEU A 92 4.27 10.54 -11.85
C LEU A 92 5.74 10.16 -12.08
N ASP A 93 6.66 10.82 -11.38
CA ASP A 93 8.11 10.61 -11.55
C ASP A 93 8.58 9.24 -11.08
N LYS A 94 7.89 8.67 -10.08
CA LYS A 94 8.21 7.36 -9.49
C LYS A 94 7.43 6.20 -10.12
N ASP A 95 6.53 6.48 -11.07
CA ASP A 95 5.65 5.48 -11.69
C ASP A 95 4.88 4.64 -10.65
N ILE A 96 4.37 5.32 -9.61
CA ILE A 96 3.56 4.70 -8.55
C ILE A 96 2.10 5.13 -8.66
N ILE A 97 1.20 4.32 -8.12
CA ILE A 97 -0.24 4.58 -8.20
C ILE A 97 -0.80 5.31 -6.97
N ALA A 98 -0.08 5.25 -5.85
CA ALA A 98 -0.50 5.80 -4.58
C ALA A 98 0.71 6.00 -3.66
N MET A 99 0.58 6.92 -2.71
CA MET A 99 1.60 7.25 -1.74
C MET A 99 0.94 7.40 -0.36
N PRO A 100 1.32 6.60 0.65
CA PRO A 100 0.84 6.78 2.01
C PRO A 100 1.23 8.16 2.55
N ILE A 101 0.25 8.82 3.17
CA ILE A 101 0.49 10.03 3.95
C ILE A 101 0.77 9.59 5.38
N VAL A 102 1.89 10.04 5.94
CA VAL A 102 2.33 9.66 7.28
C VAL A 102 2.64 10.90 8.11
N ASP A 103 2.51 10.77 9.43
CA ASP A 103 3.00 11.79 10.34
C ASP A 103 4.54 11.85 10.34
N SER A 104 5.12 12.83 11.05
CA SER A 104 6.57 12.96 11.22
C SER A 104 7.25 11.72 11.83
N SER A 105 6.47 10.80 12.41
CA SER A 105 6.91 9.56 13.06
C SER A 105 6.82 8.34 12.13
N LYS A 106 6.37 8.50 10.87
CA LYS A 106 6.03 7.42 9.92
C LYS A 106 4.90 6.49 10.36
N ASN A 107 4.04 6.96 11.27
CA ASN A 107 2.87 6.21 11.72
C ASN A 107 1.64 6.57 10.87
N PHE A 108 0.71 5.63 10.80
CA PHE A 108 -0.63 5.79 10.22
C PHE A 108 -1.63 6.34 11.23
#